data_AF-A0A9E4JDG9-F1
#
_entry.id   AF-A0A9E4JDG9-F1
#
_cell.length_a   1.000
_cell.length_b   1.000
_cell.length_c   1.000
_cell.angle_alpha   90.00
_cell.angle_beta   90.00
_cell.angle_gamma   90.00
#
_symmetry.space_group_name_H-M   'P 1'
#
loop_
_entity.id
_entity.type
_entity.pdbx_description
1 polymer ?
#
loop_
_entity_poly.entity_id
_entity_poly.type
_entity_poly.pdbx_seq_one_letter_code
_entity_poly.pdbx_strand_id
1 'polypeptide(L)'
;MIGLAVSSYAFIGIFTVKAPESTVNSTSTQNSLETVVSPEASESISQNQQTKNQQTLFSQVNRSSGCTSSPGEPVDNIIASFYGKDAYPWTNQLRWDCVYNINNFSGSNLIEKFNKARDAAASNGGGVVYFPAGTYSFTDNIELKDGVILRGETPSVKDAKSANYSPPSKLVFPKYEPKLSGNGTPNETAFKKISTNNPLQDSNIGLVNLEINRAAISILADMNAQKNKNIVVFGVRSNNVAKPDPKVPDLSFQQPWQRYSYRFAANIELTASENILVANNRINDQITDNFEQPGYQLKTRDKKSTLTYSDGKKAIFHYGNHYGIVVNRFGKDGEGFQLAATPKTEPGLFRPGVVIRDNWVYHTMRVAIHASGQGLIIQDNQIKDQANKQWWLDPTGMREATGAVTLENRAIDWSGWDVLVEGNNYEVYRHIVGDTGYLSVDGEGILIQECCGGTKVNGAIIRNNQGNAYIGFYKVQEMQNVTLENNQLSNNADILVLADTNNSPYAMKDVKVVNNQVGGNIVAKASAGGSGNIIQGNMGNGGKIEHTCSVEVKNNQGFDVKPCQ
;
A
#
# COMPACT_ATOMS: atom_id res chain seq x y z
N MET A 1 -9.75 -38.26 17.22
CA MET A 1 -9.01 -37.22 17.98
C MET A 1 -8.27 -36.35 16.97
N ILE A 2 -8.58 -35.06 16.90
CA ILE A 2 -7.89 -34.09 16.04
C ILE A 2 -7.54 -32.91 16.95
N GLY A 3 -6.25 -32.64 17.15
CA GLY A 3 -5.78 -31.60 18.05
C GLY A 3 -5.70 -30.24 17.37
N LEU A 4 -6.26 -29.20 18.00
CA LEU A 4 -6.06 -27.81 17.60
C LEU A 4 -4.61 -27.40 17.91
N ALA A 5 -3.76 -27.34 16.89
CA ALA A 5 -2.39 -26.87 17.01
C ALA A 5 -2.37 -25.33 17.10
N VAL A 6 -2.49 -24.79 18.31
CA VAL A 6 -2.29 -23.36 18.58
C VAL A 6 -0.81 -23.02 18.40
N SER A 7 -0.44 -22.56 17.21
CA SER A 7 0.95 -22.23 16.87
C SER A 7 1.37 -20.90 17.48
N SER A 8 1.96 -20.97 18.67
CA SER A 8 2.83 -19.90 19.19
C SER A 8 4.04 -19.64 18.28
N TYR A 9 4.76 -18.55 18.56
CA TYR A 9 6.02 -18.11 17.93
C TYR A 9 5.93 -17.48 16.54
N ALA A 10 5.78 -16.15 16.53
CA ALA A 10 6.33 -15.27 15.51
C ALA A 10 7.18 -14.18 16.18
N PHE A 11 8.39 -14.53 16.62
CA PHE A 11 9.37 -13.54 17.11
C PHE A 11 9.92 -12.76 15.91
N ILE A 12 9.30 -11.62 15.60
CA ILE A 12 9.81 -10.69 14.58
C ILE A 12 11.07 -10.04 15.15
N GLY A 13 12.24 -10.51 14.69
CA GLY A 13 13.51 -9.93 15.06
C GLY A 13 13.65 -8.52 14.48
N ILE A 14 13.47 -7.51 15.32
CA ILE A 14 13.83 -6.12 15.00
C ILE A 14 15.36 -6.06 14.89
N PHE A 15 15.87 -6.13 13.66
CA PHE A 15 17.30 -5.99 13.37
C PHE A 15 17.65 -4.52 13.20
N THR A 16 18.19 -3.91 14.26
CA THR A 16 18.76 -2.57 14.22
C THR A 16 19.88 -2.48 13.17
N VAL A 17 19.74 -1.54 12.25
CA VAL A 17 20.78 -1.23 11.26
C VAL A 17 21.79 -0.30 11.93
N LYS A 18 23.01 -0.79 12.21
CA LYS A 18 24.14 0.09 12.57
C LYS A 18 25.07 0.27 11.37
N ALA A 19 24.91 1.39 10.67
CA ALA A 19 25.88 1.85 9.67
C ALA A 19 27.14 2.43 10.37
N PRO A 20 28.30 2.52 9.68
CA PRO A 20 29.53 3.04 10.27
C PRO A 20 29.43 4.54 10.62
N GLU A 21 30.04 4.93 11.74
CA GLU A 21 30.07 6.31 12.21
C GLU A 21 31.08 7.14 11.40
N SER A 22 30.60 8.12 10.63
CA SER A 22 31.44 9.16 10.03
C SER A 22 31.61 10.32 11.01
N THR A 23 32.80 10.47 11.59
CA THR A 23 33.10 11.50 12.59
C THR A 23 33.19 12.90 11.98
N VAL A 24 32.27 13.80 12.38
CA VAL A 24 32.37 15.24 12.14
C VAL A 24 32.12 15.97 13.46
N ASN A 25 33.09 16.75 13.92
CA ASN A 25 32.98 17.55 15.13
C ASN A 25 32.24 18.87 14.86
N SER A 26 31.23 19.18 15.67
CA SER A 26 30.75 20.55 15.85
C SER A 26 30.35 20.77 17.31
N THR A 27 31.08 21.63 18.01
CA THR A 27 30.90 21.90 19.44
C THR A 27 29.64 22.71 19.74
N SER A 28 28.84 22.28 20.71
CA SER A 28 27.76 23.07 21.28
C SER A 28 28.28 24.11 22.27
N THR A 29 27.91 25.38 22.12
CA THR A 29 28.01 26.39 23.18
C THR A 29 26.64 26.61 23.82
N GLN A 30 26.57 26.46 25.14
CA GLN A 30 25.45 26.93 25.94
C GLN A 30 25.51 28.46 26.06
N ASN A 31 24.36 29.09 26.28
CA ASN A 31 24.26 30.27 27.13
C ASN A 31 22.87 30.30 27.78
N SER A 32 22.85 30.40 29.10
CA SER A 32 21.66 30.67 29.91
C SER A 32 21.56 32.18 30.19
N LEU A 33 20.35 32.67 30.49
CA LEU A 33 20.14 33.59 31.61
C LEU A 33 18.65 33.83 31.91
N GLU A 34 18.40 34.05 33.19
CA GLU A 34 17.18 34.41 33.91
C GLU A 34 16.82 35.91 33.71
N THR A 35 15.69 36.51 34.13
CA THR A 35 14.27 36.18 34.49
C THR A 35 13.47 37.54 34.35
N VAL A 36 12.35 37.97 34.97
CA VAL A 36 11.42 37.53 36.05
C VAL A 36 10.07 38.32 35.94
N VAL A 37 9.16 38.12 36.90
CA VAL A 37 7.82 38.76 37.14
C VAL A 37 6.64 38.40 36.21
N SER A 38 5.46 38.30 36.84
CA SER A 38 4.09 38.17 36.29
C SER A 38 3.27 39.42 36.75
N PRO A 39 1.92 39.48 36.94
CA PRO A 39 0.86 38.48 36.84
C PRO A 39 -0.44 38.88 36.07
N GLU A 40 -1.33 37.89 35.94
CA GLU A 40 -2.81 37.95 35.98
C GLU A 40 -3.62 39.04 35.23
N ALA A 41 -4.46 38.55 34.29
CA ALA A 41 -5.86 38.96 34.16
C ALA A 41 -6.70 37.74 33.70
N SER A 42 -7.92 37.61 34.20
CA SER A 42 -8.85 36.50 33.92
C SER A 42 -10.16 36.99 33.30
N GLU A 43 -11.02 36.03 32.92
CA GLU A 43 -12.37 36.23 32.35
C GLU A 43 -12.39 36.76 30.89
N SER A 44 -13.42 36.50 30.07
CA SER A 44 -14.70 35.82 30.33
C SER A 44 -15.07 34.84 29.20
N ILE A 45 -15.93 33.87 29.53
CA ILE A 45 -16.60 33.01 28.53
C ILE A 45 -17.89 33.71 28.10
N SER A 46 -18.13 33.84 26.79
CA SER A 46 -19.49 34.02 26.29
C SER A 46 -19.76 33.10 25.10
N GLN A 47 -20.92 32.46 25.11
CA GLN A 47 -21.45 31.72 23.97
C GLN A 47 -22.19 32.70 23.06
N ASN A 48 -22.08 32.53 21.75
CA ASN A 48 -23.19 32.88 20.87
C ASN A 48 -23.18 32.05 19.59
N GLN A 49 -24.22 31.25 19.40
CA GLN A 49 -24.55 30.70 18.11
C GLN A 49 -25.28 31.78 17.30
N GLN A 50 -24.82 32.09 16.09
CA GLN A 50 -25.77 32.44 15.04
C GLN A 50 -25.22 32.14 13.64
N THR A 51 -25.94 31.26 12.94
CA THR A 51 -25.71 30.94 11.54
C THR A 51 -26.25 32.04 10.65
N LYS A 52 -25.46 32.50 9.67
CA LYS A 52 -25.93 32.77 8.29
C LYS A 52 -24.79 33.13 7.33
N ASN A 53 -24.88 32.53 6.15
CA ASN A 53 -24.42 33.04 4.85
C ASN A 53 -23.15 33.92 4.83
N GLN A 54 -21.98 33.27 4.82
CA GLN A 54 -20.94 33.67 3.88
C GLN A 54 -20.77 32.56 2.84
N GLN A 55 -21.42 32.74 1.68
CA GLN A 55 -20.93 32.12 0.45
C GLN A 55 -19.60 32.80 0.15
N THR A 56 -18.49 32.17 0.52
CA THR A 56 -17.18 32.59 0.06
C THR A 56 -17.11 32.39 -1.45
N LEU A 57 -17.29 33.48 -2.21
CA LEU A 57 -16.80 33.52 -3.58
C LEU A 57 -15.29 33.28 -3.50
N PHE A 58 -14.86 32.07 -3.85
CA PHE A 58 -13.46 31.78 -4.07
C PHE A 58 -13.02 32.58 -5.30
N SER A 59 -12.51 33.78 -5.05
CA SER A 59 -11.97 34.68 -6.05
C SER A 59 -10.95 33.94 -6.90
N GLN A 60 -10.99 34.17 -8.21
CA GLN A 60 -9.97 33.68 -9.13
C GLN A 60 -8.61 34.24 -8.69
N VAL A 61 -7.82 33.43 -7.98
CA VAL A 61 -6.44 33.78 -7.65
C VAL A 61 -5.69 33.98 -8.97
N ASN A 62 -5.01 35.12 -9.10
CA ASN A 62 -4.38 35.57 -10.34
C ASN A 62 -3.49 34.46 -10.95
N ARG A 63 -4.01 33.78 -11.99
CA ARG A 63 -3.25 32.83 -12.79
C ARG A 63 -2.20 33.62 -13.56
N SER A 64 -0.92 33.39 -13.29
CA SER A 64 0.17 34.08 -13.97
C SER A 64 0.15 33.74 -15.46
N SER A 65 0.38 34.74 -16.31
CA SER A 65 0.23 34.68 -17.77
C SER A 65 1.39 33.98 -18.50
N GLY A 66 1.88 32.86 -17.94
CA GLY A 66 3.08 32.14 -18.40
C GLY A 66 2.82 30.83 -19.16
N CYS A 67 1.58 30.34 -19.20
CA CYS A 67 1.22 29.12 -19.92
C CYS A 67 -0.02 29.32 -20.80
N THR A 68 0.01 28.79 -22.01
CA THR A 68 -1.11 28.74 -22.96
C THR A 68 -1.11 27.38 -23.66
N SER A 69 -2.09 26.53 -23.31
CA SER A 69 -2.27 25.22 -23.93
C SER A 69 -2.76 25.34 -25.38
N SER A 70 -2.32 24.44 -26.25
CA SER A 70 -2.66 24.44 -27.67
C SER A 70 -4.09 23.92 -27.91
N PRO A 71 -4.78 24.33 -29.00
CA PRO A 71 -6.07 23.76 -29.35
C PRO A 71 -6.02 22.23 -29.50
N GLY A 72 -6.86 21.53 -28.73
CA GLY A 72 -6.91 20.06 -28.70
C GLY A 72 -6.07 19.40 -27.59
N GLU A 73 -5.30 20.16 -26.79
CA GLU A 73 -4.59 19.62 -25.63
C GLU A 73 -5.54 19.37 -24.44
N PRO A 74 -5.31 18.31 -23.62
CA PRO A 74 -6.27 17.87 -22.62
C PRO A 74 -6.18 18.68 -21.32
N VAL A 75 -6.84 19.84 -21.33
CA VAL A 75 -6.90 20.83 -20.23
C VAL A 75 -7.89 20.51 -19.11
N ASP A 76 -8.62 19.40 -19.20
CA ASP A 76 -9.67 19.00 -18.24
C ASP A 76 -9.10 18.44 -16.94
N ASN A 77 -9.79 18.70 -15.81
CA ASN A 77 -9.62 17.87 -14.63
C ASN A 77 -10.27 16.50 -14.89
N ILE A 78 -9.46 15.52 -15.25
CA ILE A 78 -9.93 14.16 -15.58
C ILE A 78 -10.61 13.47 -14.39
N ILE A 79 -10.18 13.76 -13.16
CA ILE A 79 -10.74 13.16 -11.94
C ILE A 79 -12.16 13.68 -11.70
N ALA A 80 -12.36 14.99 -11.81
CA ALA A 80 -13.69 15.61 -11.78
C ALA A 80 -14.58 15.16 -12.96
N SER A 81 -13.97 14.88 -14.13
CA SER A 81 -14.68 14.39 -15.32
C SER A 81 -15.08 12.90 -15.23
N PHE A 82 -14.41 12.12 -14.37
CA PHE A 82 -14.67 10.68 -14.19
C PHE A 82 -15.58 10.39 -12.99
N TYR A 83 -15.28 10.97 -11.82
CA TYR A 83 -16.03 10.73 -10.57
C TYR A 83 -17.04 11.84 -10.24
N GLY A 84 -17.09 12.91 -11.02
CA GLY A 84 -17.86 14.11 -10.72
C GLY A 84 -17.04 15.15 -9.94
N LYS A 85 -17.33 16.43 -10.21
CA LYS A 85 -16.60 17.61 -9.67
C LYS A 85 -16.52 17.66 -8.13
N ASP A 86 -17.53 17.11 -7.45
CA ASP A 86 -17.72 17.20 -6.00
C ASP A 86 -17.09 16.00 -5.25
N ALA A 87 -16.69 14.93 -5.95
CA ALA A 87 -16.13 13.72 -5.32
C ALA A 87 -14.71 13.94 -4.76
N TYR A 88 -13.87 14.68 -5.50
CA TYR A 88 -12.49 14.99 -5.10
C TYR A 88 -12.15 16.48 -5.31
N PRO A 89 -12.78 17.42 -4.57
CA PRO A 89 -12.72 18.85 -4.89
C PRO A 89 -11.31 19.45 -4.86
N TRP A 90 -10.40 18.88 -4.06
CA TRP A 90 -8.99 19.30 -4.00
C TRP A 90 -8.24 19.13 -5.33
N THR A 91 -8.67 18.19 -6.20
CA THR A 91 -8.04 17.98 -7.51
C THR A 91 -8.22 19.18 -8.45
N ASN A 92 -9.13 20.10 -8.16
CA ASN A 92 -9.28 21.37 -8.90
C ASN A 92 -8.17 22.40 -8.57
N GLN A 93 -7.33 22.13 -7.57
CA GLN A 93 -6.14 22.94 -7.25
C GLN A 93 -4.95 22.60 -8.18
N LEU A 94 -5.01 21.45 -8.86
CA LEU A 94 -3.98 20.99 -9.78
C LEU A 94 -4.05 21.77 -11.11
N ARG A 95 -2.88 22.03 -11.72
CA ARG A 95 -2.71 22.89 -12.91
C ARG A 95 -3.04 22.18 -14.23
N TRP A 96 -4.22 21.58 -14.33
CA TRP A 96 -4.70 20.84 -15.51
C TRP A 96 -4.71 21.67 -16.79
N ASP A 97 -4.97 22.97 -16.68
CA ASP A 97 -5.12 23.92 -17.78
C ASP A 97 -3.81 24.37 -18.44
N CYS A 98 -2.67 23.99 -17.84
CA CYS A 98 -1.33 24.40 -18.24
C CYS A 98 -0.57 23.21 -18.85
N VAL A 99 -0.73 22.96 -20.15
CA VAL A 99 -0.23 21.76 -20.83
C VAL A 99 1.12 22.02 -21.53
N TYR A 100 2.02 21.06 -21.36
CA TYR A 100 3.40 21.04 -21.87
C TYR A 100 3.59 19.75 -22.66
N ASN A 101 3.08 19.72 -23.89
CA ASN A 101 3.15 18.57 -24.78
C ASN A 101 4.59 18.25 -25.20
N ILE A 102 5.02 17.02 -24.94
CA ILE A 102 6.39 16.52 -25.14
C ILE A 102 6.91 16.71 -26.57
N ASN A 103 6.01 16.72 -27.57
CA ASN A 103 6.38 16.89 -28.98
C ASN A 103 6.79 18.33 -29.32
N ASN A 104 6.36 19.32 -28.53
CA ASN A 104 6.70 20.74 -28.72
C ASN A 104 8.12 21.07 -28.22
N PHE A 105 8.80 20.14 -27.54
CA PHE A 105 10.13 20.33 -26.98
C PHE A 105 11.23 19.70 -27.87
N SER A 106 12.31 20.46 -28.08
CA SER A 106 13.51 20.02 -28.80
C SER A 106 14.57 19.45 -27.84
N GLY A 107 15.32 18.46 -28.27
CA GLY A 107 16.38 17.80 -27.49
C GLY A 107 17.00 16.66 -28.28
N SER A 108 18.25 16.29 -27.96
CA SER A 108 18.97 15.22 -28.66
C SER A 108 18.35 13.83 -28.45
N ASN A 109 17.63 13.67 -27.34
CA ASN A 109 17.00 12.44 -26.89
C ASN A 109 15.71 12.74 -26.11
N LEU A 110 14.94 11.70 -25.77
CA LEU A 110 13.68 11.85 -25.04
C LEU A 110 13.86 12.45 -23.64
N ILE A 111 14.92 12.10 -22.91
CA ILE A 111 15.15 12.58 -21.54
C ILE A 111 15.39 14.10 -21.54
N GLU A 112 16.10 14.65 -22.52
CA GLU A 112 16.22 16.10 -22.69
C GLU A 112 14.87 16.79 -22.97
N LYS A 113 14.05 16.23 -23.86
CA LYS A 113 12.72 16.78 -24.16
C LYS A 113 11.83 16.77 -22.92
N PHE A 114 11.83 15.65 -22.20
CA PHE A 114 11.09 15.47 -20.96
C PHE A 114 11.55 16.44 -19.88
N ASN A 115 12.86 16.54 -19.62
CA ASN A 115 13.42 17.46 -18.64
C ASN A 115 13.00 18.90 -18.96
N LYS A 116 13.09 19.35 -20.22
CA LYS A 116 12.65 20.69 -20.62
C LYS A 116 11.14 20.92 -20.43
N ALA A 117 10.30 19.92 -20.74
CA ALA A 117 8.85 20.02 -20.53
C ALA A 117 8.49 20.09 -19.03
N ARG A 118 9.06 19.19 -18.21
CA ARG A 118 8.93 19.20 -16.74
C ARG A 118 9.41 20.51 -16.14
N ASP A 119 10.55 21.01 -16.59
CA ASP A 119 11.17 22.21 -16.02
C ASP A 119 10.41 23.47 -16.43
N ALA A 120 9.88 23.53 -17.66
CA ALA A 120 8.97 24.58 -18.08
C ALA A 120 7.65 24.58 -17.29
N ALA A 121 7.09 23.40 -16.98
CA ALA A 121 5.91 23.28 -16.13
C ALA A 121 6.19 23.74 -14.69
N ALA A 122 7.27 23.24 -14.06
CA ALA A 122 7.65 23.62 -12.70
C ALA A 122 7.95 25.13 -12.58
N SER A 123 8.68 25.72 -13.54
CA SER A 123 8.97 27.17 -13.55
C SER A 123 7.73 28.07 -13.74
N ASN A 124 6.59 27.51 -14.15
CA ASN A 124 5.31 28.22 -14.23
C ASN A 124 4.36 27.92 -13.06
N GLY A 125 4.87 27.28 -12.00
CA GLY A 125 4.09 26.91 -10.81
C GLY A 125 3.22 25.67 -11.02
N GLY A 126 3.71 24.72 -11.82
CA GLY A 126 3.04 23.45 -12.13
C GLY A 126 2.32 23.43 -13.47
N GLY A 127 2.03 22.21 -13.94
CA GLY A 127 1.38 21.94 -15.21
C GLY A 127 1.41 20.46 -15.59
N VAL A 128 0.75 20.14 -16.70
CA VAL A 128 0.62 18.79 -17.26
C VAL A 128 1.68 18.59 -18.34
N VAL A 129 2.69 17.74 -18.10
CA VAL A 129 3.56 17.23 -19.16
C VAL A 129 2.79 16.17 -19.93
N TYR A 130 2.36 16.50 -21.15
CA TYR A 130 1.49 15.65 -21.96
C TYR A 130 2.27 14.76 -22.94
N PHE A 131 1.95 13.48 -22.92
CA PHE A 131 2.42 12.46 -23.87
C PHE A 131 1.23 12.03 -24.73
N PRO A 132 1.19 12.35 -26.03
CA PRO A 132 0.26 11.74 -26.99
C PRO A 132 0.40 10.20 -27.05
N ALA A 133 -0.45 9.53 -27.84
CA ALA A 133 -0.29 8.11 -28.12
C ALA A 133 1.08 7.79 -28.73
N GLY A 134 1.77 6.76 -28.21
CA GLY A 134 3.11 6.38 -28.65
C GLY A 134 3.95 5.69 -27.57
N THR A 135 5.13 5.20 -27.98
CA THR A 135 6.09 4.52 -27.09
C THR A 135 7.29 5.41 -26.81
N TYR A 136 7.57 5.59 -25.52
CA TYR A 136 8.53 6.56 -24.97
C TYR A 136 9.58 5.82 -24.14
N SER A 137 10.72 5.52 -24.75
CA SER A 137 11.80 4.73 -24.13
C SER A 137 12.74 5.59 -23.27
N PHE A 138 12.71 5.39 -21.96
CA PHE A 138 13.63 6.02 -21.00
C PHE A 138 14.79 5.06 -20.68
N THR A 139 16.01 5.59 -20.56
CA THR A 139 17.20 4.82 -20.16
C THR A 139 17.50 4.90 -18.67
N ASP A 140 16.87 5.83 -17.96
CA ASP A 140 17.08 6.06 -16.52
C ASP A 140 15.79 6.53 -15.82
N ASN A 141 15.86 6.77 -14.51
CA ASN A 141 14.76 7.23 -13.68
C ASN A 141 14.11 8.53 -14.17
N ILE A 142 12.84 8.72 -13.83
CA ILE A 142 12.16 10.02 -13.97
C ILE A 142 12.07 10.66 -12.58
N GLU A 143 12.63 11.86 -12.44
CA GLU A 143 12.43 12.71 -11.27
C GLU A 143 11.49 13.86 -11.63
N LEU A 144 10.36 13.94 -10.94
CA LEU A 144 9.33 14.98 -11.01
C LEU A 144 9.69 16.20 -10.14
N LYS A 145 8.84 17.22 -10.17
CA LYS A 145 8.95 18.47 -9.40
C LYS A 145 7.56 18.87 -8.90
N ASP A 146 7.51 19.73 -7.88
CA ASP A 146 6.27 20.37 -7.42
C ASP A 146 5.38 20.86 -8.59
N GLY A 147 4.10 20.55 -8.50
CA GLY A 147 3.08 20.91 -9.48
C GLY A 147 3.11 20.16 -10.82
N VAL A 148 4.03 19.20 -11.03
CA VAL A 148 4.14 18.49 -12.32
C VAL A 148 3.32 17.21 -12.34
N ILE A 149 2.41 17.11 -13.31
CA ILE A 149 1.60 15.92 -13.61
C ILE A 149 2.08 15.34 -14.95
N LEU A 150 2.33 14.03 -15.02
CA LEU A 150 2.50 13.33 -16.28
C LEU A 150 1.14 12.82 -16.77
N ARG A 151 0.71 13.20 -17.98
CA ARG A 151 -0.55 12.75 -18.57
C ARG A 151 -0.33 12.09 -19.91
N GLY A 152 -0.82 10.87 -20.06
CA GLY A 152 -0.97 10.20 -21.35
C GLY A 152 -2.30 10.55 -22.02
N GLU A 153 -2.42 10.15 -23.29
CA GLU A 153 -3.66 10.25 -24.06
C GLU A 153 -4.80 9.46 -23.40
N THR A 154 -6.04 9.96 -23.48
CA THR A 154 -7.16 9.34 -22.78
C THR A 154 -7.52 7.99 -23.43
N PRO A 155 -7.51 6.86 -22.69
CA PRO A 155 -7.77 5.55 -23.27
C PRO A 155 -9.23 5.41 -23.73
N SER A 156 -9.46 4.64 -24.79
CA SER A 156 -10.80 4.37 -25.33
C SER A 156 -11.64 3.51 -24.37
N VAL A 157 -11.03 2.51 -23.75
CA VAL A 157 -11.57 1.75 -22.62
C VAL A 157 -11.20 2.50 -21.33
N LYS A 158 -12.19 3.06 -20.62
CA LYS A 158 -11.93 3.94 -19.47
C LYS A 158 -11.77 3.21 -18.12
N ASP A 159 -12.32 2.01 -17.97
CA ASP A 159 -12.26 1.20 -16.75
C ASP A 159 -11.04 0.27 -16.78
N ALA A 160 -10.15 0.41 -15.79
CA ALA A 160 -8.92 -0.37 -15.65
C ALA A 160 -9.15 -1.81 -15.16
N LYS A 161 -10.34 -2.12 -14.63
CA LYS A 161 -10.75 -3.50 -14.32
C LYS A 161 -11.03 -4.31 -15.59
N SER A 162 -11.31 -3.65 -16.72
CA SER A 162 -11.40 -4.29 -18.03
C SER A 162 -10.08 -4.90 -18.48
N ALA A 163 -10.12 -6.14 -18.97
CA ALA A 163 -8.98 -6.79 -19.61
C ALA A 163 -8.52 -6.11 -20.92
N ASN A 164 -9.37 -5.27 -21.52
CA ASN A 164 -9.05 -4.48 -22.71
C ASN A 164 -8.46 -3.09 -22.38
N TYR A 165 -8.15 -2.81 -21.12
CA TYR A 165 -7.55 -1.54 -20.72
C TYR A 165 -6.08 -1.46 -21.14
N SER A 166 -5.78 -0.67 -22.19
CA SER A 166 -4.42 -0.31 -22.59
C SER A 166 -4.33 1.20 -22.84
N PRO A 167 -3.62 1.96 -22.00
CA PRO A 167 -3.32 3.35 -22.30
C PRO A 167 -2.52 3.51 -23.60
N PRO A 168 -2.82 4.51 -24.46
CA PRO A 168 -2.10 4.72 -25.72
C PRO A 168 -0.65 5.20 -25.54
N SER A 169 -0.36 5.85 -24.42
CA SER A 169 0.94 6.46 -24.12
C SER A 169 1.75 5.55 -23.19
N LYS A 170 2.86 5.01 -23.72
CA LYS A 170 3.61 3.91 -23.11
C LYS A 170 5.02 4.36 -22.70
N LEU A 171 5.27 4.51 -21.40
CA LEU A 171 6.59 4.80 -20.85
C LEU A 171 7.34 3.48 -20.59
N VAL A 172 8.43 3.24 -21.32
CA VAL A 172 9.15 1.96 -21.28
C VAL A 172 10.56 2.19 -20.76
N PHE A 173 10.92 1.47 -19.71
CA PHE A 173 12.24 1.50 -19.08
C PHE A 173 13.05 0.24 -19.45
N PRO A 174 14.36 0.18 -19.16
CA PRO A 174 15.21 -0.93 -19.59
C PRO A 174 14.84 -2.25 -18.93
N LYS A 175 14.92 -3.36 -19.70
CA LYS A 175 14.80 -4.72 -19.17
C LYS A 175 16.10 -5.13 -18.48
N TYR A 176 16.00 -5.85 -17.37
CA TYR A 176 17.15 -6.55 -16.81
C TYR A 176 17.41 -7.82 -17.63
N GLU A 177 18.56 -7.90 -18.29
CA GLU A 177 18.99 -9.12 -19.02
C GLU A 177 19.95 -9.91 -18.12
N PRO A 178 19.54 -11.04 -17.52
CA PRO A 178 20.30 -11.70 -16.47
C PRO A 178 21.49 -12.52 -17.00
N LYS A 179 22.71 -12.09 -16.67
CA LYS A 179 23.92 -12.90 -16.84
C LYS A 179 24.09 -13.80 -15.60
N LEU A 180 23.90 -15.11 -15.74
CA LEU A 180 24.05 -16.07 -14.64
C LEU A 180 25.52 -16.55 -14.46
N SER A 181 26.48 -15.62 -14.48
CA SER A 181 27.91 -15.92 -14.29
C SER A 181 28.75 -14.71 -13.87
N GLY A 182 29.82 -14.95 -13.10
CA GLY A 182 30.66 -13.90 -12.52
C GLY A 182 29.85 -12.97 -11.60
N ASN A 183 30.01 -11.65 -11.78
CA ASN A 183 29.25 -10.60 -11.07
C ASN A 183 27.79 -10.44 -11.55
N GLY A 184 27.43 -11.19 -12.60
CA GLY A 184 26.16 -11.08 -13.30
C GLY A 184 25.98 -9.74 -14.01
N THR A 185 24.72 -9.34 -14.20
CA THR A 185 24.38 -8.05 -14.81
C THR A 185 24.26 -6.97 -13.70
N PRO A 186 24.86 -5.78 -13.87
CA PRO A 186 24.74 -4.70 -12.88
C PRO A 186 23.29 -4.22 -12.73
N ASN A 187 22.87 -3.88 -11.52
CA ASN A 187 21.46 -3.61 -11.21
C ASN A 187 21.00 -2.26 -11.79
N GLU A 188 21.89 -1.28 -11.87
CA GLU A 188 21.68 0.06 -12.42
C GLU A 188 21.31 0.07 -13.92
N THR A 189 21.51 -1.05 -14.62
CA THR A 189 21.07 -1.24 -16.01
C THR A 189 19.54 -1.28 -16.15
N ALA A 190 18.79 -1.56 -15.07
CA ALA A 190 17.34 -1.74 -15.07
C ALA A 190 16.72 -1.18 -13.77
N PHE A 191 15.61 -1.77 -13.30
CA PHE A 191 14.97 -1.52 -11.99
C PHE A 191 14.75 -0.02 -11.68
N LYS A 192 14.18 0.71 -12.65
CA LYS A 192 14.03 2.16 -12.60
C LYS A 192 12.81 2.59 -11.75
N LYS A 193 12.72 3.89 -11.48
CA LYS A 193 11.62 4.53 -10.74
C LYS A 193 11.15 5.82 -11.41
N ILE A 194 9.91 6.18 -11.10
CA ILE A 194 9.36 7.54 -11.23
C ILE A 194 9.15 8.07 -9.81
N SER A 195 9.82 9.16 -9.47
CA SER A 195 9.86 9.76 -8.13
C SER A 195 9.91 11.29 -8.25
N THR A 196 10.26 12.03 -7.19
CA THR A 196 10.34 13.50 -7.23
C THR A 196 11.58 14.04 -6.52
N ASN A 197 12.06 15.22 -6.92
CA ASN A 197 13.33 15.78 -6.46
C ASN A 197 13.37 16.08 -4.95
N ASN A 198 12.26 16.51 -4.35
CA ASN A 198 12.16 16.85 -2.92
C ASN A 198 10.87 16.26 -2.33
N PRO A 199 10.80 14.95 -2.07
CA PRO A 199 9.56 14.27 -1.68
C PRO A 199 9.01 14.73 -0.32
N LEU A 200 9.83 15.40 0.52
CA LEU A 200 9.36 16.01 1.76
C LEU A 200 8.44 17.22 1.52
N GLN A 201 8.51 17.88 0.36
CA GLN A 201 7.81 19.14 0.07
C GLN A 201 7.00 19.11 -1.23
N ASP A 202 7.55 18.52 -2.31
CA ASP A 202 6.96 18.54 -3.66
C ASP A 202 5.52 17.99 -3.64
N SER A 203 4.57 18.84 -4.01
CA SER A 203 3.13 18.61 -3.93
C SER A 203 2.47 18.73 -5.30
N ASN A 204 1.17 18.44 -5.37
CA ASN A 204 0.37 18.63 -6.59
C ASN A 204 0.87 17.81 -7.80
N ILE A 205 1.45 16.64 -7.52
CA ILE A 205 2.06 15.73 -8.49
C ILE A 205 1.05 14.67 -8.95
N GLY A 206 1.18 14.19 -10.18
CA GLY A 206 0.47 12.98 -10.57
C GLY A 206 0.97 12.24 -11.79
N LEU A 207 0.42 11.04 -11.97
CA LEU A 207 0.58 10.20 -13.16
C LEU A 207 -0.81 9.76 -13.62
N VAL A 208 -1.14 10.07 -14.88
CA VAL A 208 -2.49 10.01 -15.42
C VAL A 208 -2.50 9.31 -16.77
N ASN A 209 -3.27 8.23 -16.93
CA ASN A 209 -3.50 7.54 -18.22
C ASN A 209 -2.21 7.05 -18.93
N LEU A 210 -1.29 6.40 -18.20
CA LEU A 210 0.00 5.93 -18.73
C LEU A 210 0.13 4.41 -18.63
N GLU A 211 0.64 3.76 -19.67
CA GLU A 211 1.19 2.41 -19.52
C GLU A 211 2.66 2.53 -19.14
N ILE A 212 3.07 1.90 -18.04
CA ILE A 212 4.41 2.02 -17.45
C ILE A 212 4.99 0.63 -17.30
N ASN A 213 6.08 0.35 -18.02
CA ASN A 213 6.74 -0.95 -18.02
C ASN A 213 8.18 -0.81 -17.50
N ARG A 214 8.53 -1.58 -16.47
CA ARG A 214 9.86 -1.64 -15.82
C ARG A 214 10.28 -0.44 -14.96
N ALA A 215 9.31 0.34 -14.47
CA ALA A 215 9.56 1.32 -13.41
C ALA A 215 8.47 1.33 -12.33
N ALA A 216 8.89 1.42 -11.07
CA ALA A 216 8.01 1.68 -9.93
C ALA A 216 7.58 3.16 -9.91
N ILE A 217 6.38 3.46 -9.41
CA ILE A 217 6.02 4.80 -8.96
C ILE A 217 6.38 4.87 -7.47
N SER A 218 7.29 5.75 -7.08
CA SER A 218 7.88 5.77 -5.73
C SER A 218 8.07 7.22 -5.26
N ILE A 219 7.06 7.79 -4.59
CA ILE A 219 7.09 9.14 -4.01
C ILE A 219 7.11 8.98 -2.50
N LEU A 220 8.32 8.87 -1.93
CA LEU A 220 8.55 8.49 -0.55
C LEU A 220 9.30 9.57 0.23
N ALA A 221 8.78 9.89 1.41
CA ALA A 221 9.38 10.76 2.39
C ALA A 221 9.26 10.16 3.80
N ASP A 222 10.00 10.72 4.76
CA ASP A 222 9.80 10.41 6.17
C ASP A 222 8.35 10.78 6.57
N MET A 223 7.54 9.76 6.88
CA MET A 223 6.11 9.90 7.17
C MET A 223 5.79 10.86 8.33
N ASN A 224 6.76 11.15 9.21
CA ASN A 224 6.61 12.08 10.33
C ASN A 224 7.13 13.50 9.99
N ALA A 225 8.11 13.65 9.09
CA ALA A 225 8.63 14.96 8.67
C ALA A 225 7.98 15.55 7.39
N GLN A 226 7.25 14.74 6.62
CA GLN A 226 6.68 15.13 5.31
C GLN A 226 5.62 16.24 5.38
N LYS A 227 5.66 17.14 4.37
CA LYS A 227 4.70 18.24 4.14
C LYS A 227 4.10 18.22 2.73
N ASN A 228 4.55 17.30 1.87
CA ASN A 228 4.02 17.07 0.53
C ASN A 228 2.54 16.64 0.58
N LYS A 229 1.80 16.90 -0.51
CA LYS A 229 0.37 16.60 -0.59
C LYS A 229 -0.19 16.61 -2.01
N ASN A 230 -1.47 16.26 -2.14
CA ASN A 230 -2.24 16.32 -3.39
C ASN A 230 -1.62 15.44 -4.49
N ILE A 231 -1.47 14.14 -4.21
CA ILE A 231 -0.87 13.17 -5.14
C ILE A 231 -1.95 12.35 -5.86
N VAL A 232 -1.88 12.26 -7.19
CA VAL A 232 -2.81 11.48 -8.02
C VAL A 232 -2.07 10.41 -8.83
N VAL A 233 -2.46 9.13 -8.69
CA VAL A 233 -2.07 8.07 -9.63
C VAL A 233 -3.35 7.46 -10.19
N PHE A 234 -3.67 7.80 -11.44
CA PHE A 234 -4.94 7.49 -12.07
C PHE A 234 -4.76 6.90 -13.47
N GLY A 235 -5.51 5.84 -13.81
CA GLY A 235 -5.49 5.29 -15.16
C GLY A 235 -4.16 4.64 -15.56
N VAL A 236 -3.26 4.34 -14.61
CA VAL A 236 -1.95 3.76 -14.91
C VAL A 236 -2.08 2.25 -15.11
N ARG A 237 -1.47 1.72 -16.18
CA ARG A 237 -1.23 0.28 -16.36
C ARG A 237 0.25 -0.03 -16.06
N SER A 238 0.54 -0.68 -14.93
CA SER A 238 1.92 -0.93 -14.45
C SER A 238 2.30 -2.40 -14.57
N ASN A 239 3.44 -2.70 -15.20
CA ASN A 239 3.97 -4.07 -15.36
C ASN A 239 5.49 -4.16 -15.23
N ASN A 240 5.97 -5.38 -14.93
CA ASN A 240 7.39 -5.74 -14.77
C ASN A 240 8.17 -4.81 -13.83
N VAL A 241 7.55 -4.41 -12.72
CA VAL A 241 8.28 -3.72 -11.64
C VAL A 241 9.03 -4.74 -10.80
N ALA A 242 10.23 -4.39 -10.36
CA ALA A 242 11.00 -5.15 -9.36
C ALA A 242 12.15 -4.29 -8.81
N LYS A 243 12.74 -4.77 -7.72
CA LYS A 243 14.00 -4.29 -7.14
C LYS A 243 14.73 -5.51 -6.58
N PRO A 244 16.05 -5.67 -6.76
CA PRO A 244 16.82 -6.74 -6.11
C PRO A 244 16.87 -6.55 -4.58
N ASP A 245 16.77 -7.64 -3.80
CA ASP A 245 16.96 -7.57 -2.34
C ASP A 245 18.42 -7.16 -2.04
N PRO A 246 18.66 -6.09 -1.27
CA PRO A 246 20.00 -5.57 -1.01
C PRO A 246 20.90 -6.52 -0.20
N LYS A 247 20.38 -7.65 0.28
CA LYS A 247 21.15 -8.71 0.96
C LYS A 247 21.46 -9.92 0.06
N VAL A 248 21.07 -9.90 -1.21
CA VAL A 248 21.38 -10.96 -2.19
C VAL A 248 22.23 -10.37 -3.33
N PRO A 249 23.45 -10.89 -3.58
CA PRO A 249 24.04 -12.09 -3.00
C PRO A 249 24.76 -11.86 -1.65
N ASP A 250 24.59 -12.78 -0.70
CA ASP A 250 25.52 -12.94 0.42
C ASP A 250 26.78 -13.64 -0.08
N LEU A 251 27.82 -12.86 -0.35
CA LEU A 251 29.10 -13.32 -0.91
C LEU A 251 29.87 -14.31 0.00
N SER A 252 29.43 -14.58 1.23
CA SER A 252 30.02 -15.64 2.06
C SER A 252 29.58 -17.05 1.64
N PHE A 253 28.53 -17.19 0.83
CA PHE A 253 28.09 -18.49 0.30
C PHE A 253 27.29 -18.48 -1.01
N GLN A 254 26.92 -17.32 -1.55
CA GLN A 254 26.20 -17.16 -2.82
C GLN A 254 27.12 -16.67 -3.93
N GLN A 255 26.79 -17.03 -5.17
CA GLN A 255 27.51 -16.55 -6.34
C GLN A 255 27.24 -15.06 -6.59
N PRO A 256 28.24 -14.25 -7.01
CA PRO A 256 28.07 -12.81 -7.21
C PRO A 256 27.01 -12.39 -8.25
N TRP A 257 26.57 -13.31 -9.12
CA TRP A 257 25.50 -13.09 -10.10
C TRP A 257 24.08 -13.30 -9.56
N GLN A 258 23.90 -13.97 -8.42
CA GLN A 258 22.58 -14.29 -7.88
C GLN A 258 21.80 -13.02 -7.53
N ARG A 259 20.49 -13.02 -7.77
CA ARG A 259 19.55 -11.94 -7.39
C ARG A 259 18.29 -12.56 -6.78
N TYR A 260 17.56 -11.77 -5.99
CA TYR A 260 16.25 -12.16 -5.48
C TYR A 260 15.32 -10.95 -5.43
N SER A 261 14.00 -11.16 -5.55
CA SER A 261 13.03 -10.07 -5.50
C SER A 261 12.97 -9.45 -4.11
N TYR A 262 13.09 -8.13 -4.01
CA TYR A 262 12.94 -7.41 -2.75
C TYR A 262 11.48 -7.39 -2.32
N ARG A 263 11.15 -8.11 -1.25
CA ARG A 263 9.80 -8.24 -0.69
C ARG A 263 9.14 -6.91 -0.24
N PHE A 264 9.91 -5.82 -0.15
CA PHE A 264 9.44 -4.47 0.17
C PHE A 264 9.55 -3.51 -1.03
N ALA A 265 9.55 -4.01 -2.26
CA ALA A 265 9.24 -3.20 -3.44
C ALA A 265 7.72 -3.02 -3.60
N ALA A 266 7.30 -2.07 -4.44
CA ALA A 266 5.92 -1.94 -4.88
C ALA A 266 5.82 -1.47 -6.34
N ASN A 267 4.68 -1.70 -7.00
CA ASN A 267 4.37 -1.02 -8.26
C ASN A 267 4.08 0.47 -8.03
N ILE A 268 3.34 0.77 -6.95
CA ILE A 268 2.98 2.11 -6.50
C ILE A 268 3.31 2.22 -5.01
N GLU A 269 4.17 3.17 -4.66
CA GLU A 269 4.68 3.41 -3.31
C GLU A 269 4.60 4.91 -3.02
N LEU A 270 3.70 5.35 -2.14
CA LEU A 270 3.40 6.76 -1.91
C LEU A 270 3.38 7.11 -0.42
N THR A 271 3.94 8.25 -0.05
CA THR A 271 3.67 8.91 1.23
C THR A 271 3.28 10.36 1.00
N ALA A 272 2.31 10.87 1.76
CA ALA A 272 1.96 12.29 1.77
C ALA A 272 1.29 12.72 3.08
N SER A 273 1.42 14.00 3.42
CA SER A 273 0.83 14.60 4.62
C SER A 273 -0.70 14.74 4.57
N GLU A 274 -1.27 14.95 3.37
CA GLU A 274 -2.71 14.90 3.08
C GLU A 274 -2.96 14.62 1.58
N ASN A 275 -4.16 14.13 1.25
CA ASN A 275 -4.69 13.97 -0.12
C ASN A 275 -3.85 13.07 -1.04
N ILE A 276 -4.22 11.78 -1.10
CA ILE A 276 -3.66 10.79 -2.04
C ILE A 276 -4.81 10.05 -2.72
N LEU A 277 -4.83 10.03 -4.05
CA LEU A 277 -5.79 9.24 -4.84
C LEU A 277 -5.05 8.24 -5.72
N VAL A 278 -5.15 6.95 -5.40
CA VAL A 278 -4.67 5.85 -6.26
C VAL A 278 -5.89 5.14 -6.83
N ALA A 279 -6.32 5.54 -8.04
CA ALA A 279 -7.62 5.14 -8.55
C ALA A 279 -7.64 4.67 -10.01
N ASN A 280 -8.46 3.67 -10.33
CA ASN A 280 -8.64 3.18 -11.71
C ASN A 280 -7.30 2.78 -12.37
N ASN A 281 -6.42 2.07 -11.66
CA ASN A 281 -5.14 1.56 -12.18
C ASN A 281 -5.20 0.05 -12.44
N ARG A 282 -4.34 -0.47 -13.32
CA ARG A 282 -4.21 -1.89 -13.66
C ARG A 282 -2.78 -2.37 -13.41
N ILE A 283 -2.58 -3.30 -12.50
CA ILE A 283 -1.26 -3.62 -11.94
C ILE A 283 -0.93 -5.10 -12.12
N ASN A 284 0.25 -5.39 -12.69
CA ASN A 284 0.82 -6.73 -12.91
C ASN A 284 -0.04 -7.68 -13.75
N ASP A 285 -0.88 -7.15 -14.64
CA ASP A 285 -1.73 -7.94 -15.52
C ASP A 285 -0.97 -8.67 -16.65
N GLN A 286 0.31 -8.32 -16.86
CA GLN A 286 1.17 -8.86 -17.89
C GLN A 286 2.64 -8.89 -17.45
N ILE A 287 2.95 -9.66 -16.40
CA ILE A 287 4.34 -9.97 -16.02
C ILE A 287 4.98 -10.86 -17.10
N THR A 288 6.10 -10.41 -17.67
CA THR A 288 6.84 -11.10 -18.75
C THR A 288 8.32 -11.33 -18.43
N ASP A 289 8.89 -10.59 -17.47
CA ASP A 289 10.35 -10.48 -17.32
C ASP A 289 10.94 -11.40 -16.24
N ASN A 290 10.12 -12.27 -15.63
CA ASN A 290 10.55 -13.31 -14.69
C ASN A 290 11.67 -14.18 -15.27
N PHE A 291 12.66 -14.56 -14.44
CA PHE A 291 13.72 -15.47 -14.85
C PHE A 291 14.08 -16.52 -13.79
N GLU A 292 14.35 -17.74 -14.26
CA GLU A 292 14.85 -18.86 -13.48
C GLU A 292 16.36 -18.71 -13.17
N GLN A 293 16.82 -19.23 -12.04
CA GLN A 293 18.24 -19.19 -11.64
C GLN A 293 18.79 -20.59 -11.34
N PRO A 294 19.10 -21.42 -12.36
CA PRO A 294 19.75 -22.71 -12.14
C PRO A 294 21.12 -22.53 -11.47
N GLY A 295 21.41 -23.34 -10.46
CA GLY A 295 22.63 -23.25 -9.65
C GLY A 295 22.55 -22.24 -8.50
N TYR A 296 21.35 -21.76 -8.13
CA TYR A 296 21.17 -20.82 -7.02
C TYR A 296 21.60 -21.45 -5.68
N GLN A 297 22.55 -20.81 -5.01
CA GLN A 297 23.04 -21.24 -3.70
C GLN A 297 22.23 -20.59 -2.57
N LEU A 298 21.84 -21.39 -1.58
CA LEU A 298 21.01 -21.01 -0.44
C LEU A 298 21.44 -21.81 0.80
N LYS A 299 21.20 -21.32 2.02
CA LYS A 299 21.39 -22.14 3.23
C LYS A 299 20.28 -23.17 3.41
N THR A 300 20.60 -24.31 4.00
CA THR A 300 19.62 -25.29 4.47
C THR A 300 18.64 -24.70 5.48
N ARG A 301 17.49 -25.35 5.70
CA ARG A 301 16.49 -24.94 6.72
C ARG A 301 17.07 -24.65 8.11
N ASP A 302 18.08 -25.42 8.54
CA ASP A 302 18.75 -25.27 9.83
C ASP A 302 19.93 -24.27 9.82
N LYS A 303 20.18 -23.65 8.67
CA LYS A 303 21.24 -22.68 8.35
C LYS A 303 22.68 -23.20 8.40
N LYS A 304 22.92 -24.49 8.68
CA LYS A 304 24.28 -25.01 8.94
C LYS A 304 25.12 -25.25 7.68
N SER A 305 24.51 -25.60 6.56
CA SER A 305 25.22 -25.89 5.31
C SER A 305 24.65 -25.07 4.14
N THR A 306 25.43 -24.98 3.07
CA THR A 306 24.99 -24.41 1.79
C THR A 306 24.45 -25.53 0.91
N LEU A 307 23.23 -25.36 0.44
CA LEU A 307 22.57 -26.15 -0.60
C LEU A 307 22.69 -25.41 -1.94
N THR A 308 22.51 -26.13 -3.04
CA THR A 308 22.41 -25.55 -4.39
C THR A 308 21.17 -26.10 -5.07
N TYR A 309 20.26 -25.25 -5.53
CA TYR A 309 19.15 -25.64 -6.38
C TYR A 309 19.61 -25.61 -7.85
N SER A 310 19.84 -26.80 -8.42
CA SER A 310 20.18 -26.98 -9.84
C SER A 310 19.00 -26.63 -10.76
N ASP A 311 17.78 -26.93 -10.35
CA ASP A 311 16.54 -26.52 -11.00
C ASP A 311 16.23 -25.04 -10.69
N GLY A 312 16.30 -24.20 -11.73
CA GLY A 312 16.08 -22.76 -11.61
C GLY A 312 14.64 -22.37 -11.27
N LYS A 313 13.66 -23.26 -11.43
CA LYS A 313 12.26 -23.05 -11.04
C LYS A 313 12.07 -22.93 -9.53
N LYS A 314 12.99 -23.54 -8.76
CA LYS A 314 13.05 -23.40 -7.31
C LYS A 314 13.66 -22.07 -6.86
N ALA A 315 14.14 -21.23 -7.79
CA ALA A 315 14.82 -19.95 -7.53
C ALA A 315 14.51 -18.83 -8.54
N ILE A 316 13.22 -18.61 -8.83
CA ILE A 316 12.77 -17.57 -9.77
C ILE A 316 12.95 -16.17 -9.18
N PHE A 317 13.57 -15.26 -9.93
CA PHE A 317 13.44 -13.82 -9.71
C PHE A 317 12.08 -13.38 -10.27
N HIS A 318 11.16 -13.01 -9.38
CA HIS A 318 9.74 -12.83 -9.71
C HIS A 318 9.30 -11.36 -9.59
N TYR A 319 8.86 -10.77 -10.70
CA TYR A 319 8.39 -9.39 -10.86
C TYR A 319 6.95 -9.15 -10.34
N GLY A 320 6.44 -10.08 -9.52
CA GLY A 320 5.17 -9.97 -8.79
C GLY A 320 5.25 -10.43 -7.33
N ASN A 321 6.45 -10.72 -6.81
CA ASN A 321 6.66 -11.14 -5.41
C ASN A 321 6.99 -9.96 -4.50
N HIS A 322 6.18 -8.91 -4.59
CA HIS A 322 6.26 -7.69 -3.78
C HIS A 322 4.88 -7.03 -3.71
N TYR A 323 4.78 -5.89 -3.03
CA TYR A 323 3.48 -5.22 -2.85
C TYR A 323 2.91 -4.69 -4.17
N GLY A 324 1.59 -4.58 -4.28
CA GLY A 324 0.94 -3.91 -5.41
C GLY A 324 0.95 -2.39 -5.20
N ILE A 325 0.08 -1.91 -4.32
CA ILE A 325 -0.09 -0.51 -3.93
C ILE A 325 0.28 -0.38 -2.44
N VAL A 326 1.17 0.56 -2.11
CA VAL A 326 1.50 0.93 -0.73
C VAL A 326 1.33 2.43 -0.53
N VAL A 327 0.58 2.83 0.50
CA VAL A 327 0.30 4.24 0.82
C VAL A 327 0.45 4.51 2.32
N ASN A 328 1.39 5.37 2.71
CA ASN A 328 1.69 5.70 4.12
C ASN A 328 1.87 4.44 5.01
N ARG A 329 2.58 3.40 4.54
CA ARG A 329 2.89 2.17 5.32
C ARG A 329 4.37 1.78 5.37
N PHE A 330 5.27 2.65 4.93
CA PHE A 330 6.72 2.47 5.10
C PHE A 330 7.32 3.54 5.99
N GLY A 331 7.68 3.15 7.21
CA GLY A 331 8.47 3.98 8.13
C GLY A 331 9.90 4.18 7.63
N LYS A 332 10.57 5.18 8.21
CA LYS A 332 11.96 5.53 7.92
C LYS A 332 12.88 4.30 8.02
N ASP A 333 13.73 4.09 7.01
CA ASP A 333 14.78 3.06 6.96
C ASP A 333 14.35 1.61 7.28
N GLY A 334 13.04 1.30 7.23
CA GLY A 334 12.49 0.01 7.60
C GLY A 334 12.28 -0.20 9.11
N GLU A 335 12.34 0.87 9.92
CA GLU A 335 11.91 0.85 11.31
C GLU A 335 10.40 0.54 11.41
N GLY A 336 10.04 -0.34 12.34
CA GLY A 336 8.65 -0.74 12.56
C GLY A 336 7.91 0.24 13.46
N PHE A 337 6.67 0.57 13.10
CA PHE A 337 5.77 1.40 13.91
C PHE A 337 5.52 0.80 15.30
N GLN A 338 5.24 1.68 16.27
CA GLN A 338 4.78 1.29 17.61
C GLN A 338 3.52 0.40 17.56
N LEU A 339 3.44 -0.57 18.48
CA LEU A 339 2.25 -1.41 18.68
C LEU A 339 1.11 -0.56 19.25
N ALA A 340 -0.14 -0.87 18.85
CA ALA A 340 -1.34 -0.12 19.26
C ALA A 340 -1.21 1.39 19.05
N ALA A 341 -0.67 1.78 17.89
CA ALA A 341 -0.41 3.15 17.50
C ALA A 341 -1.66 4.06 17.50
N THR A 342 -1.43 5.36 17.70
CA THR A 342 -2.44 6.43 17.81
C THR A 342 -1.95 7.69 17.08
N PRO A 343 -2.82 8.67 16.77
CA PRO A 343 -2.41 9.93 16.14
C PRO A 343 -1.35 10.73 16.93
N LYS A 344 -1.20 10.45 18.24
CA LYS A 344 -0.17 11.06 19.09
C LYS A 344 1.19 10.33 19.01
N THR A 345 1.19 9.02 18.79
CA THR A 345 2.41 8.19 18.82
C THR A 345 3.00 7.93 17.44
N GLU A 346 2.17 7.78 16.42
CA GLU A 346 2.58 7.54 15.02
C GLU A 346 1.71 8.38 14.07
N PRO A 347 1.81 9.73 14.08
CA PRO A 347 0.95 10.61 13.27
C PRO A 347 1.02 10.31 11.75
N GLY A 348 2.12 9.71 11.29
CA GLY A 348 2.25 9.16 9.94
C GLY A 348 1.17 8.15 9.53
N LEU A 349 0.60 7.37 10.46
CA LEU A 349 -0.44 6.38 10.17
C LEU A 349 -1.87 6.96 10.07
N PHE A 350 -2.04 8.26 10.33
CA PHE A 350 -3.34 8.92 10.46
C PHE A 350 -3.46 10.15 9.53
N ARG A 351 -2.81 10.10 8.36
CA ARG A 351 -2.89 11.17 7.36
C ARG A 351 -4.28 11.19 6.68
N PRO A 352 -4.92 12.36 6.50
CA PRO A 352 -6.26 12.45 5.94
C PRO A 352 -6.29 12.40 4.41
N GLY A 353 -7.45 12.04 3.86
CA GLY A 353 -7.73 12.14 2.42
C GLY A 353 -7.04 11.08 1.56
N VAL A 354 -6.77 9.89 2.11
CA VAL A 354 -6.22 8.74 1.37
C VAL A 354 -7.33 7.89 0.79
N VAL A 355 -7.33 7.71 -0.53
CA VAL A 355 -8.35 6.95 -1.27
C VAL A 355 -7.70 6.01 -2.29
N ILE A 356 -8.02 4.72 -2.22
CA ILE A 356 -7.53 3.68 -3.12
C ILE A 356 -8.74 2.96 -3.72
N ARG A 357 -9.12 3.28 -4.97
CA ARG A 357 -10.39 2.81 -5.55
C ARG A 357 -10.35 2.32 -6.98
N ASP A 358 -11.27 1.43 -7.35
CA ASP A 358 -11.48 0.97 -8.73
C ASP A 358 -10.24 0.34 -9.41
N ASN A 359 -9.20 -0.04 -8.65
CA ASN A 359 -7.99 -0.63 -9.21
C ASN A 359 -8.17 -2.12 -9.50
N TRP A 360 -7.45 -2.63 -10.50
CA TRP A 360 -7.21 -4.04 -10.73
C TRP A 360 -5.78 -4.38 -10.36
N VAL A 361 -5.56 -5.32 -9.44
CA VAL A 361 -4.23 -5.62 -8.89
C VAL A 361 -3.99 -7.13 -8.87
N TYR A 362 -2.98 -7.58 -9.61
CA TYR A 362 -2.43 -8.93 -9.47
C TYR A 362 -1.22 -8.94 -8.53
N HIS A 363 -1.20 -9.91 -7.62
CA HIS A 363 -0.05 -10.19 -6.75
C HIS A 363 0.04 -11.70 -6.53
N THR A 364 1.23 -12.21 -6.22
CA THR A 364 1.43 -13.62 -5.83
C THR A 364 2.01 -13.78 -4.44
N MET A 365 2.61 -12.74 -3.88
CA MET A 365 3.22 -12.69 -2.55
C MET A 365 3.07 -11.25 -2.01
N ARG A 366 3.20 -11.04 -0.69
CA ARG A 366 2.99 -9.73 -0.05
C ARG A 366 1.55 -9.22 -0.25
N VAL A 367 1.31 -7.97 0.14
CA VAL A 367 -0.05 -7.40 0.17
C VAL A 367 -0.37 -6.66 -1.13
N ALA A 368 -1.56 -6.89 -1.71
CA ALA A 368 -1.98 -6.18 -2.92
C ALA A 368 -2.25 -4.69 -2.66
N ILE A 369 -2.91 -4.34 -1.55
CA ILE A 369 -3.13 -2.96 -1.08
C ILE A 369 -2.74 -2.83 0.39
N HIS A 370 -1.70 -2.06 0.67
CA HIS A 370 -1.12 -1.86 2.00
C HIS A 370 -1.18 -0.37 2.39
N ALA A 371 -2.15 0.03 3.21
CA ALA A 371 -2.49 1.45 3.39
C ALA A 371 -2.62 1.91 4.85
N SER A 372 -2.51 3.22 5.09
CA SER A 372 -2.96 3.87 6.33
C SER A 372 -3.61 5.23 6.07
N GLY A 373 -4.45 5.67 7.01
CA GLY A 373 -4.98 7.03 7.03
C GLY A 373 -6.08 7.28 8.05
N GLN A 374 -6.44 8.55 8.19
CA GLN A 374 -7.62 9.01 8.93
C GLN A 374 -8.73 9.28 7.91
N GLY A 375 -9.84 8.55 7.98
CA GLY A 375 -10.84 8.55 6.91
C GLY A 375 -10.35 7.84 5.63
N LEU A 376 -9.52 6.82 5.78
CA LEU A 376 -8.98 6.01 4.66
C LEU A 376 -10.12 5.27 3.94
N ILE A 377 -10.16 5.36 2.61
CA ILE A 377 -11.14 4.64 1.77
C ILE A 377 -10.42 3.64 0.85
N ILE A 378 -10.81 2.36 0.91
CA ILE A 378 -10.39 1.30 -0.02
C ILE A 378 -11.63 0.69 -0.67
N GLN A 379 -11.94 1.07 -1.91
CA GLN A 379 -13.28 0.88 -2.50
C GLN A 379 -13.28 0.30 -3.93
N ASP A 380 -14.18 -0.66 -4.21
CA ASP A 380 -14.48 -1.18 -5.55
C ASP A 380 -13.28 -1.77 -6.33
N ASN A 381 -12.21 -2.19 -5.63
CA ASN A 381 -11.02 -2.78 -6.25
C ASN A 381 -11.24 -4.27 -6.60
N GLN A 382 -10.55 -4.76 -7.64
CA GLN A 382 -10.43 -6.18 -7.97
C GLN A 382 -9.00 -6.66 -7.71
N ILE A 383 -8.85 -7.58 -6.76
CA ILE A 383 -7.55 -8.16 -6.38
C ILE A 383 -7.52 -9.63 -6.82
N LYS A 384 -6.45 -10.02 -7.51
CA LYS A 384 -6.28 -11.36 -8.11
C LYS A 384 -4.98 -12.00 -7.66
N ASP A 385 -5.04 -13.29 -7.39
CA ASP A 385 -3.93 -14.13 -6.95
C ASP A 385 -4.04 -15.51 -7.60
N GLN A 386 -2.91 -16.20 -7.75
CA GLN A 386 -2.81 -17.51 -8.38
C GLN A 386 -3.05 -18.63 -7.36
N ALA A 387 -3.99 -19.53 -7.67
CA ALA A 387 -4.17 -20.77 -6.91
C ALA A 387 -3.02 -21.77 -7.14
N ASN A 388 -2.77 -22.64 -6.16
CA ASN A 388 -1.79 -23.74 -6.24
C ASN A 388 -0.32 -23.33 -6.50
N LYS A 389 0.07 -22.08 -6.17
CA LYS A 389 1.47 -21.63 -6.17
C LYS A 389 2.34 -22.56 -5.30
N GLN A 390 3.52 -22.93 -5.80
CA GLN A 390 4.53 -23.69 -5.05
C GLN A 390 5.76 -22.81 -4.81
N TRP A 391 6.39 -22.89 -3.63
CA TRP A 391 7.51 -22.00 -3.28
C TRP A 391 8.58 -22.67 -2.40
N TRP A 392 9.86 -22.48 -2.71
CA TRP A 392 10.98 -23.20 -2.09
C TRP A 392 11.94 -22.33 -1.25
N LEU A 393 11.92 -21.00 -1.40
CA LEU A 393 12.84 -20.05 -0.74
C LEU A 393 12.15 -19.27 0.39
N ASP A 394 12.91 -18.82 1.37
CA ASP A 394 12.40 -17.88 2.38
C ASP A 394 12.26 -16.44 1.84
N PRO A 395 11.61 -15.50 2.56
CA PRO A 395 11.32 -14.15 2.07
C PRO A 395 12.55 -13.28 1.79
N THR A 396 13.75 -13.73 2.17
CA THR A 396 15.01 -13.04 1.90
C THR A 396 15.84 -13.74 0.82
N GLY A 397 15.40 -14.91 0.30
CA GLY A 397 16.12 -15.67 -0.72
C GLY A 397 17.45 -16.25 -0.25
N MET A 398 17.71 -16.29 1.06
CA MET A 398 19.01 -16.69 1.61
C MET A 398 19.01 -18.15 2.08
N ARG A 399 17.83 -18.76 2.26
CA ARG A 399 17.68 -20.14 2.74
C ARG A 399 16.40 -20.81 2.23
N GLU A 400 16.33 -22.12 2.43
CA GLU A 400 15.14 -22.91 2.18
C GLU A 400 13.92 -22.44 2.98
N ALA A 401 12.73 -22.51 2.37
CA ALA A 401 11.46 -22.33 3.04
C ALA A 401 11.14 -23.46 4.04
N THR A 402 10.46 -23.11 5.13
CA THR A 402 9.94 -24.02 6.15
C THR A 402 8.41 -24.04 6.12
N GLY A 403 7.77 -25.07 6.68
CA GLY A 403 6.29 -25.16 6.75
C GLY A 403 5.60 -24.04 7.55
N ALA A 404 6.37 -23.11 8.14
CA ALA A 404 5.91 -21.90 8.82
C ALA A 404 6.43 -20.60 8.15
N VAL A 405 6.71 -20.62 6.84
CA VAL A 405 7.27 -19.47 6.13
C VAL A 405 6.24 -18.35 5.97
N THR A 406 6.56 -17.18 6.53
CA THR A 406 5.76 -15.94 6.51
C THR A 406 5.94 -15.23 5.17
N LEU A 407 4.92 -15.25 4.32
CA LEU A 407 4.97 -14.65 2.97
C LEU A 407 4.16 -13.35 2.85
N GLU A 408 3.43 -12.95 3.90
CA GLU A 408 2.52 -11.81 3.98
C GLU A 408 1.55 -11.72 2.79
N ASN A 409 1.12 -12.86 2.24
CA ASN A 409 0.24 -12.89 1.07
C ASN A 409 -1.19 -12.51 1.49
N ARG A 410 -1.61 -11.27 1.23
CA ARG A 410 -2.91 -10.72 1.64
C ARG A 410 -3.51 -9.82 0.58
N ALA A 411 -4.82 -9.69 0.50
CA ALA A 411 -5.42 -8.74 -0.42
C ALA A 411 -5.31 -7.29 0.11
N ILE A 412 -5.81 -7.03 1.32
CA ILE A 412 -5.81 -5.70 1.94
C ILE A 412 -5.23 -5.77 3.35
N ASP A 413 -4.25 -4.92 3.66
CA ASP A 413 -3.70 -4.73 5.01
C ASP A 413 -3.72 -3.23 5.34
N TRP A 414 -4.41 -2.84 6.42
CA TRP A 414 -4.74 -1.44 6.71
C TRP A 414 -4.47 -1.02 8.16
N SER A 415 -4.28 0.29 8.35
CA SER A 415 -4.05 0.96 9.64
C SER A 415 -4.79 2.30 9.68
N GLY A 416 -5.03 2.83 10.88
CA GLY A 416 -5.62 4.17 11.07
C GLY A 416 -7.05 4.13 11.63
N TRP A 417 -7.78 5.24 11.46
CA TRP A 417 -9.10 5.51 12.07
C TRP A 417 -10.13 5.96 11.03
N ASP A 418 -11.40 5.76 11.35
CA ASP A 418 -12.58 6.02 10.50
C ASP A 418 -12.45 5.41 9.09
N VAL A 419 -11.95 4.17 9.03
CA VAL A 419 -11.57 3.48 7.78
C VAL A 419 -12.77 2.82 7.11
N LEU A 420 -12.92 3.00 5.80
CA LEU A 420 -13.92 2.32 4.96
C LEU A 420 -13.25 1.35 3.99
N VAL A 421 -13.62 0.06 4.05
CA VAL A 421 -13.24 -0.97 3.07
C VAL A 421 -14.51 -1.54 2.44
N GLU A 422 -14.83 -1.12 1.21
CA GLU A 422 -16.13 -1.37 0.58
C GLU A 422 -16.04 -1.98 -0.82
N GLY A 423 -16.88 -2.98 -1.12
CA GLY A 423 -17.16 -3.41 -2.51
C GLY A 423 -15.99 -4.12 -3.22
N ASN A 424 -14.91 -4.42 -2.50
CA ASN A 424 -13.73 -5.04 -3.08
C ASN A 424 -13.99 -6.53 -3.36
N ASN A 425 -13.59 -7.01 -4.54
CA ASN A 425 -13.58 -8.42 -4.91
C ASN A 425 -12.13 -8.93 -4.84
N TYR A 426 -11.85 -9.94 -4.00
CA TYR A 426 -10.48 -10.38 -3.76
C TYR A 426 -10.28 -11.90 -3.75
N GLU A 427 -9.14 -12.32 -4.29
CA GLU A 427 -8.62 -13.67 -4.24
C GLU A 427 -7.27 -13.68 -3.53
N VAL A 428 -7.08 -14.63 -2.61
CA VAL A 428 -5.81 -14.89 -1.91
C VAL A 428 -5.63 -16.40 -1.78
N TYR A 429 -4.44 -16.90 -2.10
CA TYR A 429 -4.09 -18.32 -2.01
C TYR A 429 -2.73 -18.51 -1.33
N ARG A 430 -2.68 -19.41 -0.35
CA ARG A 430 -1.44 -19.74 0.39
C ARG A 430 -0.54 -20.61 -0.48
N HIS A 431 0.79 -20.45 -0.35
CA HIS A 431 1.75 -21.20 -1.18
C HIS A 431 1.99 -22.59 -0.60
N ILE A 432 2.07 -23.60 -1.47
CA ILE A 432 2.56 -24.94 -1.13
C ILE A 432 4.08 -24.87 -0.93
N VAL A 433 4.54 -25.20 0.27
CA VAL A 433 5.96 -25.04 0.66
C VAL A 433 6.78 -26.22 0.16
N GLY A 434 7.53 -25.97 -0.90
CA GLY A 434 8.28 -26.97 -1.65
C GLY A 434 7.45 -28.22 -1.91
N ASP A 435 8.08 -29.38 -1.79
CA ASP A 435 7.48 -30.66 -2.14
C ASP A 435 6.74 -31.32 -0.94
N THR A 436 6.29 -30.52 0.04
CA THR A 436 5.82 -31.01 1.37
C THR A 436 4.30 -31.00 1.61
N GLY A 437 3.53 -30.31 0.77
CA GLY A 437 2.08 -30.12 0.97
C GLY A 437 1.68 -29.12 2.07
N TYR A 438 2.59 -28.68 2.94
CA TYR A 438 2.31 -27.61 3.92
C TYR A 438 2.07 -26.27 3.22
N LEU A 439 1.20 -25.44 3.79
CA LEU A 439 0.90 -24.10 3.28
C LEU A 439 1.68 -23.03 4.06
N SER A 440 2.26 -22.05 3.35
CA SER A 440 2.89 -20.85 3.92
C SER A 440 1.99 -20.19 4.96
N VAL A 441 2.53 -19.60 6.03
CA VAL A 441 1.70 -18.75 6.91
C VAL A 441 1.42 -17.41 6.23
N ASP A 442 0.52 -16.63 6.84
CA ASP A 442 -0.28 -15.59 6.18
C ASP A 442 -1.23 -16.17 5.11
N GLY A 443 -2.25 -15.39 4.76
CA GLY A 443 -3.29 -15.78 3.81
C GLY A 443 -4.59 -15.00 4.01
N GLU A 444 -4.49 -13.73 4.40
CA GLU A 444 -5.62 -12.91 4.86
C GLU A 444 -6.33 -12.20 3.70
N GLY A 445 -7.65 -12.09 3.76
CA GLY A 445 -8.41 -11.25 2.86
C GLY A 445 -8.20 -9.78 3.20
N ILE A 446 -8.82 -9.33 4.30
CA ILE A 446 -8.74 -7.95 4.78
C ILE A 446 -8.25 -7.98 6.23
N LEU A 447 -7.10 -7.37 6.50
CA LEU A 447 -6.42 -7.45 7.80
C LEU A 447 -6.11 -6.08 8.42
N ILE A 448 -6.30 -5.98 9.73
CA ILE A 448 -5.49 -5.17 10.64
C ILE A 448 -5.04 -6.07 11.81
N GLN A 449 -3.82 -5.88 12.33
CA GLN A 449 -3.23 -6.76 13.36
C GLN A 449 -2.33 -6.02 14.36
N GLU A 450 -1.98 -6.65 15.49
CA GLU A 450 -1.14 -6.05 16.56
C GLU A 450 0.21 -5.49 16.06
N CYS A 451 0.90 -6.22 15.17
CA CYS A 451 2.26 -5.93 14.74
C CYS A 451 2.33 -5.11 13.44
N CYS A 452 3.54 -4.69 13.05
CA CYS A 452 3.85 -4.18 11.71
C CYS A 452 2.99 -2.98 11.21
N GLY A 453 2.56 -2.11 12.12
CA GLY A 453 1.67 -0.97 11.82
C GLY A 453 0.31 -1.01 12.52
N GLY A 454 0.08 -1.96 13.43
CA GLY A 454 -1.15 -2.06 14.22
C GLY A 454 -1.49 -0.81 15.01
N THR A 455 -2.57 -0.12 14.61
CA THR A 455 -3.17 0.98 15.37
C THR A 455 -4.23 0.45 16.35
N LYS A 456 -4.55 1.20 17.40
CA LYS A 456 -5.88 1.06 18.04
C LYS A 456 -6.95 1.37 17.01
N VAL A 457 -8.13 0.77 17.09
CA VAL A 457 -9.20 1.03 16.11
C VAL A 457 -10.31 1.86 16.73
N ASN A 458 -10.52 3.04 16.15
CA ASN A 458 -11.65 3.92 16.40
C ASN A 458 -12.28 4.25 15.04
N GLY A 459 -13.48 3.73 14.80
CA GLY A 459 -14.15 3.87 13.50
C GLY A 459 -13.58 2.91 12.44
N ALA A 460 -14.34 1.88 12.08
CA ALA A 460 -14.06 1.10 10.88
C ALA A 460 -15.34 0.47 10.30
N ILE A 461 -15.51 0.53 8.99
CA ILE A 461 -16.60 -0.11 8.25
C ILE A 461 -16.00 -1.00 7.16
N ILE A 462 -16.20 -2.31 7.26
CA ILE A 462 -15.80 -3.28 6.24
C ILE A 462 -17.07 -3.90 5.69
N ARG A 463 -17.44 -3.59 4.45
CA ARG A 463 -18.75 -3.97 3.92
C ARG A 463 -18.84 -4.29 2.44
N ASN A 464 -19.84 -5.09 2.08
CA ASN A 464 -20.16 -5.43 0.69
C ASN A 464 -18.98 -6.06 -0.08
N ASN A 465 -17.92 -6.51 0.61
CA ASN A 465 -16.74 -7.13 -0.03
C ASN A 465 -17.02 -8.61 -0.32
N GLN A 466 -16.39 -9.15 -1.37
CA GLN A 466 -16.50 -10.55 -1.75
C GLN A 466 -15.11 -11.17 -1.86
N GLY A 467 -14.91 -12.36 -1.28
CA GLY A 467 -13.63 -13.04 -1.43
C GLY A 467 -13.57 -14.48 -0.94
N ASN A 468 -12.35 -15.03 -0.94
CA ASN A 468 -12.05 -16.43 -0.63
C ASN A 468 -11.19 -16.62 0.64
N ALA A 469 -10.89 -15.54 1.35
CA ALA A 469 -9.98 -15.48 2.50
C ALA A 469 -10.51 -14.56 3.59
N TYR A 470 -10.06 -14.78 4.83
CA TYR A 470 -10.73 -14.29 6.04
C TYR A 470 -10.61 -12.78 6.25
N ILE A 471 -11.57 -12.19 6.96
CA ILE A 471 -11.50 -10.80 7.45
C ILE A 471 -11.02 -10.83 8.90
N GLY A 472 -9.97 -10.07 9.21
CA GLY A 472 -9.28 -10.11 10.49
C GLY A 472 -9.04 -8.74 11.12
N PHE A 473 -9.53 -8.56 12.35
CA PHE A 473 -8.98 -7.63 13.32
C PHE A 473 -8.21 -8.49 14.34
N TYR A 474 -6.94 -8.74 14.08
CA TYR A 474 -6.18 -9.80 14.74
C TYR A 474 -5.29 -9.26 15.87
N LYS A 475 -5.78 -9.38 17.12
CA LYS A 475 -5.10 -8.94 18.36
C LYS A 475 -4.95 -7.42 18.42
N VAL A 476 -6.04 -6.72 18.10
CA VAL A 476 -6.09 -5.26 17.98
C VAL A 476 -6.58 -4.66 19.29
N GLN A 477 -5.63 -4.16 20.09
CA GLN A 477 -5.89 -3.55 21.40
C GLN A 477 -6.89 -2.39 21.27
N GLU A 478 -7.91 -2.38 22.14
CA GLU A 478 -8.96 -1.35 22.23
C GLU A 478 -9.64 -1.02 20.88
N MET A 479 -10.73 -1.71 20.60
CA MET A 479 -11.51 -1.56 19.37
C MET A 479 -12.87 -0.92 19.66
N GLN A 480 -13.17 0.21 19.00
CA GLN A 480 -14.45 0.88 19.12
C GLN A 480 -15.05 1.39 17.80
N ASN A 481 -16.38 1.45 17.72
CA ASN A 481 -17.15 1.93 16.57
C ASN A 481 -16.85 1.16 15.27
N VAL A 482 -16.90 -0.18 15.33
CA VAL A 482 -16.54 -1.06 14.19
C VAL A 482 -17.77 -1.79 13.65
N THR A 483 -17.92 -1.89 12.33
CA THR A 483 -19.00 -2.64 11.68
C THR A 483 -18.47 -3.46 10.50
N LEU A 484 -18.71 -4.77 10.54
CA LEU A 484 -18.50 -5.69 9.43
C LEU A 484 -19.89 -6.07 8.90
N GLU A 485 -20.32 -5.55 7.76
CA GLU A 485 -21.68 -5.75 7.24
C GLU A 485 -21.76 -6.29 5.80
N ASN A 486 -22.66 -7.25 5.56
CA ASN A 486 -23.01 -7.78 4.23
C ASN A 486 -21.83 -8.33 3.38
N ASN A 487 -20.71 -8.71 3.98
CA ASN A 487 -19.58 -9.30 3.26
C ASN A 487 -19.87 -10.77 2.88
N GLN A 488 -19.27 -11.26 1.80
CA GLN A 488 -19.46 -12.62 1.27
C GLN A 488 -18.13 -13.37 1.21
N LEU A 489 -17.94 -14.32 2.13
CA LEU A 489 -16.69 -15.07 2.30
C LEU A 489 -16.88 -16.56 1.95
N SER A 490 -16.15 -17.00 0.93
CA SER A 490 -16.15 -18.37 0.40
C SER A 490 -14.99 -19.21 0.97
N ASN A 491 -14.79 -20.44 0.47
CA ASN A 491 -13.67 -21.34 0.81
C ASN A 491 -13.41 -21.55 2.31
N ASN A 492 -14.47 -21.60 3.13
CA ASN A 492 -14.42 -21.75 4.58
C ASN A 492 -13.64 -20.61 5.31
N ALA A 493 -13.56 -19.43 4.70
CA ALA A 493 -12.92 -18.26 5.31
C ALA A 493 -13.72 -17.71 6.51
N ASP A 494 -12.99 -17.34 7.57
CA ASP A 494 -13.53 -16.85 8.85
C ASP A 494 -13.82 -15.33 8.86
N ILE A 495 -14.48 -14.87 9.93
CA ILE A 495 -14.39 -13.50 10.44
C ILE A 495 -13.78 -13.55 11.85
N LEU A 496 -12.62 -12.91 12.04
CA LEU A 496 -11.91 -12.85 13.31
C LEU A 496 -11.89 -11.41 13.85
N VAL A 497 -12.46 -11.19 15.04
CA VAL A 497 -12.54 -9.89 15.72
C VAL A 497 -11.98 -10.03 17.13
N LEU A 498 -10.65 -9.92 17.24
CA LEU A 498 -9.91 -10.26 18.45
C LEU A 498 -9.26 -9.00 19.03
N ALA A 499 -9.82 -8.48 20.13
CA ALA A 499 -9.21 -7.39 20.88
C ALA A 499 -8.12 -7.91 21.84
N ASP A 500 -8.33 -9.09 22.42
CA ASP A 500 -7.36 -9.76 23.30
C ASP A 500 -6.05 -10.07 22.52
N THR A 501 -4.90 -9.82 23.14
CA THR A 501 -3.58 -10.03 22.51
C THR A 501 -2.75 -11.11 23.20
N ASN A 502 -1.49 -11.28 22.79
CA ASN A 502 -0.59 -12.23 23.41
C ASN A 502 -0.24 -11.86 24.87
N ASN A 503 -0.44 -10.60 25.26
CA ASN A 503 0.08 -10.03 26.51
C ASN A 503 -1.03 -9.71 27.53
N SER A 504 -2.22 -9.30 27.07
CA SER A 504 -3.34 -8.84 27.92
C SER A 504 -4.70 -9.07 27.25
N PRO A 505 -5.78 -9.24 28.05
CA PRO A 505 -7.15 -9.12 27.57
C PRO A 505 -7.53 -7.65 27.34
N TYR A 506 -8.44 -7.38 26.39
CA TYR A 506 -8.92 -6.03 26.06
C TYR A 506 -10.43 -6.01 25.85
N ALA A 507 -10.99 -4.80 25.78
CA ALA A 507 -12.42 -4.56 25.61
C ALA A 507 -12.76 -4.17 24.16
N MET A 508 -13.99 -4.47 23.74
CA MET A 508 -14.62 -3.95 22.53
C MET A 508 -15.77 -3.01 22.89
N LYS A 509 -16.01 -1.98 22.09
CA LYS A 509 -17.17 -1.09 22.25
C LYS A 509 -17.89 -0.82 20.94
N ASP A 510 -19.20 -1.02 20.90
CA ASP A 510 -20.04 -0.77 19.73
C ASP A 510 -19.54 -1.51 18.47
N VAL A 511 -18.98 -2.72 18.63
CA VAL A 511 -18.41 -3.55 17.57
C VAL A 511 -19.44 -4.55 17.03
N LYS A 512 -19.67 -4.54 15.71
CA LYS A 512 -20.82 -5.20 15.08
C LYS A 512 -20.39 -6.11 13.92
N VAL A 513 -20.85 -7.35 13.92
CA VAL A 513 -20.70 -8.30 12.80
C VAL A 513 -22.10 -8.70 12.33
N VAL A 514 -22.56 -8.13 11.21
CA VAL A 514 -23.98 -8.10 10.84
C VAL A 514 -24.22 -8.58 9.41
N ASN A 515 -25.19 -9.49 9.21
CA ASN A 515 -25.67 -9.93 7.90
C ASN A 515 -24.60 -10.47 6.92
N ASN A 516 -23.43 -10.89 7.39
CA ASN A 516 -22.38 -11.44 6.53
C ASN A 516 -22.71 -12.89 6.14
N GLN A 517 -22.32 -13.29 4.93
CA GLN A 517 -22.28 -14.69 4.52
C GLN A 517 -20.84 -15.21 4.75
N VAL A 518 -20.68 -16.21 5.62
CA VAL A 518 -19.36 -16.67 6.08
C VAL A 518 -19.26 -18.19 5.91
N GLY A 519 -18.36 -18.66 5.05
CA GLY A 519 -18.11 -20.10 4.90
C GLY A 519 -17.46 -20.74 6.12
N GLY A 520 -16.62 -19.99 6.84
CA GLY A 520 -15.94 -20.41 8.06
C GLY A 520 -16.68 -20.04 9.34
N ASN A 521 -15.92 -19.67 10.36
CA ASN A 521 -16.39 -19.32 11.70
C ASN A 521 -16.50 -17.80 11.87
N ILE A 522 -17.22 -17.36 12.91
CA ILE A 522 -17.13 -16.00 13.45
C ILE A 522 -16.56 -16.09 14.87
N VAL A 523 -15.45 -15.40 15.13
CA VAL A 523 -14.77 -15.42 16.44
C VAL A 523 -14.63 -13.99 16.96
N ALA A 524 -15.24 -13.68 18.10
CA ALA A 524 -15.23 -12.33 18.69
C ALA A 524 -14.71 -12.38 20.15
N LYS A 525 -13.52 -11.84 20.43
CA LYS A 525 -12.88 -11.96 21.76
C LYS A 525 -12.49 -10.61 22.35
N ALA A 526 -13.17 -10.27 23.45
CA ALA A 526 -12.90 -9.12 24.31
C ALA A 526 -13.06 -9.52 25.78
N SER A 527 -12.05 -10.19 26.32
CA SER A 527 -12.08 -10.80 27.66
C SER A 527 -12.01 -9.77 28.79
N ALA A 528 -11.67 -8.50 28.50
CA ALA A 528 -11.82 -7.40 29.48
C ALA A 528 -13.21 -6.74 29.45
N GLY A 529 -14.18 -7.34 28.74
CA GLY A 529 -15.56 -6.86 28.72
C GLY A 529 -15.87 -5.91 27.57
N GLY A 530 -16.79 -4.97 27.80
CA GLY A 530 -17.26 -4.03 26.78
C GLY A 530 -18.77 -3.80 26.80
N SER A 531 -19.27 -3.04 25.82
CA SER A 531 -20.70 -2.78 25.63
C SER A 531 -21.03 -2.49 24.17
N GLY A 532 -22.30 -2.68 23.77
CA GLY A 532 -22.77 -2.43 22.40
C GLY A 532 -22.31 -3.43 21.33
N ASN A 533 -21.61 -4.50 21.73
CA ASN A 533 -21.03 -5.46 20.80
C ASN A 533 -22.04 -6.55 20.39
N ILE A 534 -22.14 -6.85 19.09
CA ILE A 534 -23.16 -7.78 18.57
C ILE A 534 -22.73 -8.57 17.34
N ILE A 535 -23.11 -9.85 17.28
CA ILE A 535 -23.07 -10.71 16.09
C ILE A 535 -24.52 -11.04 15.71
N GLN A 536 -25.03 -10.45 14.63
CA GLN A 536 -26.45 -10.57 14.25
C GLN A 536 -26.71 -10.91 12.77
N GLY A 537 -27.65 -11.83 12.52
CA GLY A 537 -28.23 -12.06 11.18
C GLY A 537 -27.28 -12.67 10.15
N ASN A 538 -26.08 -13.10 10.55
CA ASN A 538 -25.10 -13.70 9.66
C ASN A 538 -25.55 -15.10 9.20
N MET A 539 -25.12 -15.51 8.01
CA MET A 539 -25.41 -16.81 7.40
C MET A 539 -24.12 -17.64 7.27
N GLY A 540 -24.11 -18.80 7.91
CA GLY A 540 -23.01 -19.77 7.90
C GLY A 540 -23.32 -21.03 7.10
N ASN A 541 -22.29 -21.85 6.87
CA ASN A 541 -22.41 -23.17 6.24
C ASN A 541 -21.77 -24.29 7.09
N GLY A 542 -22.12 -24.35 8.38
CA GLY A 542 -21.61 -25.35 9.32
C GLY A 542 -20.38 -24.94 10.15
N GLY A 543 -19.96 -23.67 10.06
CA GLY A 543 -18.97 -23.08 10.96
C GLY A 543 -19.54 -22.80 12.35
N LYS A 544 -18.71 -22.22 13.23
CA LYS A 544 -19.10 -21.85 14.61
C LYS A 544 -19.27 -20.35 14.80
N ILE A 545 -19.96 -19.98 15.88
CA ILE A 545 -19.79 -18.66 16.52
C ILE A 545 -19.16 -18.88 17.89
N GLU A 546 -17.97 -18.32 18.11
CA GLU A 546 -17.26 -18.34 19.40
C GLU A 546 -17.10 -16.89 19.89
N HIS A 547 -17.64 -16.57 21.07
CA HIS A 547 -17.70 -15.19 21.55
C HIS A 547 -17.48 -15.04 23.06
N THR A 548 -17.02 -13.88 23.51
CA THR A 548 -17.00 -13.53 24.93
C THR A 548 -18.38 -13.08 25.43
N CYS A 549 -18.67 -13.22 26.73
CA CYS A 549 -19.96 -12.85 27.32
C CYS A 549 -20.30 -11.34 27.24
N SER A 550 -19.35 -10.51 26.82
CA SER A 550 -19.50 -9.09 26.47
C SER A 550 -20.05 -8.81 25.05
N VAL A 551 -20.35 -9.87 24.28
CA VAL A 551 -20.86 -9.82 22.91
C VAL A 551 -22.21 -10.50 22.84
N GLU A 552 -23.23 -9.80 22.33
CA GLU A 552 -24.57 -10.35 22.11
C GLU A 552 -24.64 -11.14 20.79
N VAL A 553 -25.36 -12.27 20.77
CA VAL A 553 -25.49 -13.11 19.56
C VAL A 553 -26.97 -13.36 19.26
N LYS A 554 -27.44 -12.91 18.09
CA LYS A 554 -28.86 -12.92 17.71
C LYS A 554 -29.10 -13.36 16.26
N ASN A 555 -30.13 -14.15 16.02
CA ASN A 555 -30.71 -14.41 14.68
C ASN A 555 -29.72 -14.91 13.59
N ASN A 556 -28.55 -15.41 13.95
CA ASN A 556 -27.60 -16.01 13.00
C ASN A 556 -28.07 -17.41 12.60
N GLN A 557 -27.83 -17.80 11.35
CA GLN A 557 -28.29 -19.07 10.78
C GLN A 557 -27.12 -19.89 10.23
N GLY A 558 -27.20 -21.22 10.26
CA GLY A 558 -26.17 -22.09 9.70
C GLY A 558 -24.85 -22.16 10.49
N PHE A 559 -24.86 -21.74 11.76
CA PHE A 559 -23.71 -21.83 12.67
C PHE A 559 -24.00 -22.65 13.93
N ASP A 560 -22.96 -23.31 14.43
CA ASP A 560 -22.86 -23.91 15.76
C ASP A 560 -22.43 -22.84 16.79
N VAL A 561 -23.41 -22.18 17.41
CA VAL A 561 -23.17 -21.10 18.40
C VAL A 561 -22.73 -21.70 19.73
N LYS A 562 -21.55 -21.28 20.22
CA LYS A 562 -21.01 -21.76 21.50
C LYS A 562 -21.49 -20.92 22.68
N PRO A 563 -21.59 -21.51 23.89
CA PRO A 563 -21.73 -20.75 25.12
C PRO A 563 -20.62 -19.70 25.22
N CYS A 564 -20.96 -18.53 25.74
CA CYS A 564 -20.01 -17.44 25.86
C CYS A 564 -18.86 -17.78 26.84
N GLN A 565 -17.71 -17.19 26.57
CA GLN A 565 -16.47 -17.34 27.35
C GLN A 565 -16.09 -16.04 28.10
#